data_AF-A0A086L1D0-F1
#
_entry.id   AF-A0A086L1D0-F1
#
_cell.length_a   1.000
_cell.length_b   1.000
_cell.length_c   1.000
_cell.angle_alpha   90.00
_cell.angle_beta   90.00
_cell.angle_gamma   90.00
#
_symmetry.space_group_name_H-M   'P 1'
#
loop_
_entity.id
_entity.type
_entity.pdbx_description
1 polymer ?
#
loop_
_entity_poly.entity_id
_entity_poly.type
_entity_poly.pdbx_seq_one_letter_code
_entity_poly.pdbx_strand_id
1 'polypeptide(L)'
;MSMTMCIYFMARLLRDCQAGEAEAVYLMHLREFWVVPFLNPDAYVAIEKTGNTQLRKNRRRFSSEGRPAHAKLEDEGVDLNRNYAFHFLLAQSEGSDDYGGPFPFSEPETAAVKFLVEQYQRSSQPTPSPPASPSSASSSELHRMIDFSPPQSSSFLEDLGRFEVALNFHTYGEVWTRPFNCCKEMPLPRWAQRAFEELQV
;
A
#
# COMPACT_ATOMS: atom_id res chain seq x y z
N MET A 1 3.00 -15.74 6.48
CA MET A 1 4.45 -15.45 6.51
C MET A 1 4.73 -13.95 6.37
N SER A 2 4.31 -13.26 5.30
CA SER A 2 4.56 -11.81 5.15
C SER A 2 4.03 -10.94 6.30
N MET A 3 2.77 -11.14 6.70
CA MET A 3 2.18 -10.43 7.84
C MET A 3 2.97 -10.65 9.13
N THR A 4 3.38 -11.89 9.39
CA THR A 4 4.17 -12.26 10.56
C THR A 4 5.51 -11.54 10.60
N MET A 5 6.17 -11.33 9.46
CA MET A 5 7.41 -10.56 9.40
C MET A 5 7.22 -9.10 9.80
N CYS A 6 6.16 -8.44 9.32
CA CYS A 6 5.84 -7.07 9.73
C CYS A 6 5.60 -6.98 11.25
N ILE A 7 4.80 -7.90 11.80
CA ILE A 7 4.49 -7.93 13.23
C ILE A 7 5.75 -8.22 14.06
N TYR A 8 6.56 -9.19 13.63
CA TYR A 8 7.81 -9.54 14.30
C TYR A 8 8.81 -8.38 14.28
N PHE A 9 8.97 -7.70 13.13
CA PHE A 9 9.84 -6.53 13.02
C PHE A 9 9.42 -5.43 14.00
N MET A 10 8.14 -5.07 14.05
CA MET A 10 7.62 -4.08 14.99
C MET A 10 7.89 -4.50 16.44
N ALA A 11 7.54 -5.75 16.80
CA ALA A 11 7.71 -6.25 18.15
C ALA A 11 9.18 -6.29 18.59
N ARG A 12 10.08 -6.68 17.69
CA ARG A 12 11.53 -6.71 17.95
C ARG A 12 12.10 -5.31 18.08
N LEU A 13 11.78 -4.40 17.16
CA LEU A 13 12.26 -3.02 17.20
C LEU A 13 11.86 -2.31 18.51
N LEU A 14 10.60 -2.48 18.94
CA LEU A 14 10.12 -1.89 20.19
C LEU A 14 10.80 -2.50 21.43
N ARG A 15 10.95 -3.83 21.46
CA ARG A 15 11.61 -4.54 22.57
C ARG A 15 13.08 -4.14 22.68
N ASP A 16 13.81 -4.17 21.57
CA ASP A 16 15.24 -3.89 21.53
C ASP A 16 15.48 -2.41 21.90
N CYS A 17 14.59 -1.50 21.47
CA CYS A 17 14.64 -0.10 21.90
C CYS A 17 14.41 0.06 23.41
N GLN A 18 13.46 -0.67 23.99
CA GLN A 18 13.22 -0.65 25.45
C GLN A 18 14.40 -1.24 26.25
N ALA A 19 15.10 -2.21 25.69
CA ALA A 19 16.30 -2.81 26.28
C ALA A 19 17.54 -1.89 26.14
N GLY A 20 17.45 -0.79 25.39
CA GLY A 20 18.56 0.13 25.17
C GLY A 20 19.55 -0.33 24.10
N GLU A 21 19.16 -1.26 23.22
CA GLU A 21 20.01 -1.72 22.13
C GLU A 21 20.29 -0.58 21.15
N ALA A 22 21.57 -0.28 20.93
CA ALA A 22 22.01 0.95 20.29
C ALA A 22 21.41 1.15 18.89
N GLU A 23 21.32 0.09 18.07
CA GLU A 23 20.74 0.15 16.72
C GLU A 23 19.24 0.44 16.74
N ALA A 24 18.49 -0.22 17.63
CA ALA A 24 17.04 -0.02 17.74
C ALA A 24 16.72 1.38 18.27
N VAL A 25 17.48 1.86 19.27
CA VAL A 25 17.37 3.23 19.79
C VAL A 25 17.67 4.24 18.68
N TYR A 26 18.76 4.05 17.92
CA TYR A 26 19.12 4.91 16.79
C TYR A 26 18.01 4.98 15.75
N LEU A 27 17.46 3.83 15.33
CA LEU A 27 16.38 3.77 14.35
C LEU A 27 15.12 4.46 14.87
N MET A 28 14.71 4.22 16.11
CA MET A 28 13.51 4.82 16.70
C MET A 28 13.62 6.34 16.89
N HIS A 29 14.83 6.88 17.10
CA HIS A 29 15.03 8.33 17.29
C HIS A 29 15.18 9.10 15.98
N LEU A 30 15.65 8.45 14.92
CA LEU A 30 16.05 9.14 13.67
C LEU A 30 15.26 8.71 12.44
N ARG A 31 14.35 7.75 12.56
CA ARG A 31 13.52 7.26 11.45
C ARG A 31 12.07 7.15 11.88
N GLU A 32 11.21 7.41 10.91
CA GLU A 32 9.78 7.17 11.02
C GLU A 32 9.44 5.91 10.22
N PHE A 33 8.69 4.99 10.84
CA PHE A 33 8.27 3.74 10.20
C PHE A 33 6.76 3.74 10.00
N TRP A 34 6.33 3.59 8.74
CA TRP A 34 4.94 3.30 8.40
C TRP A 34 4.83 1.82 8.05
N VAL A 35 4.06 1.08 8.84
CA VAL A 35 3.88 -0.36 8.67
C VAL A 35 2.43 -0.67 8.34
N VAL A 36 2.20 -1.22 7.15
CA VAL A 36 0.91 -1.81 6.76
C VAL A 36 1.07 -3.33 6.90
N PRO A 37 0.68 -3.94 8.03
CA PRO A 37 0.90 -5.36 8.26
C PRO A 37 0.05 -6.22 7.32
N PHE A 38 -1.06 -5.66 6.84
CA PHE A 38 -2.01 -6.38 6.01
C PHE A 38 -2.73 -5.46 5.02
N LEU A 39 -2.51 -5.68 3.72
CA LEU A 39 -3.10 -4.86 2.66
C LEU A 39 -4.39 -5.45 2.07
N ASN A 40 -4.59 -6.78 2.12
CA ASN A 40 -5.71 -7.47 1.47
C ASN A 40 -6.66 -8.19 2.48
N PRO A 41 -7.28 -7.45 3.44
CA PRO A 41 -8.10 -7.99 4.55
C PRO A 41 -9.15 -9.00 4.09
N ASP A 42 -9.82 -8.71 2.97
CA ASP A 42 -10.94 -9.52 2.50
C ASP A 42 -10.51 -10.93 2.07
N ALA A 43 -9.35 -11.05 1.41
CA ALA A 43 -8.83 -12.35 1.01
C ALA A 43 -8.44 -13.19 2.23
N TYR A 44 -7.88 -12.57 3.27
CA TYR A 44 -7.56 -13.28 4.52
C TYR A 44 -8.80 -13.84 5.20
N VAL A 45 -9.84 -13.02 5.34
CA VAL A 45 -11.12 -13.47 5.90
C VAL A 45 -11.73 -14.59 5.05
N ALA A 46 -11.59 -14.53 3.73
CA ALA A 46 -12.04 -15.60 2.85
C ALA A 46 -11.23 -16.90 3.05
N ILE A 47 -9.91 -16.81 3.20
CA ILE A 47 -9.04 -17.96 3.52
C ILE A 47 -9.47 -18.59 4.86
N GLU A 48 -9.67 -17.78 5.91
CA GLU A 48 -10.09 -18.29 7.22
C GLU A 48 -11.45 -18.98 7.18
N LYS A 49 -12.40 -18.45 6.40
CA LYS A 49 -13.74 -19.02 6.26
C LYS A 49 -13.78 -20.29 5.42
N THR A 50 -12.97 -20.37 4.37
CA THR A 50 -13.05 -21.44 3.36
C THR A 50 -11.97 -22.51 3.53
N GLY A 51 -10.88 -22.19 4.24
CA GLY A 51 -9.67 -23.01 4.27
C GLY A 51 -8.86 -22.99 2.97
N ASN A 52 -9.28 -22.24 1.95
CA ASN A 52 -8.59 -22.19 0.66
C ASN A 52 -7.38 -21.25 0.72
N THR A 53 -6.21 -21.81 1.03
CA THR A 53 -4.94 -21.06 1.10
C THR A 53 -4.38 -20.61 -0.24
N GLN A 54 -5.02 -20.97 -1.36
CA GLN A 54 -4.62 -20.53 -2.71
C GLN A 54 -5.21 -19.17 -3.10
N LEU A 55 -6.13 -18.63 -2.31
CA LEU A 55 -6.70 -17.30 -2.56
C LEU A 55 -5.60 -16.23 -2.44
N ARG A 56 -5.44 -15.44 -3.51
CA ARG A 56 -4.35 -14.46 -3.63
C ARG A 56 -4.83 -13.05 -3.93
N LYS A 57 -5.77 -12.93 -4.87
CA LYS A 57 -6.39 -11.66 -5.28
C LYS A 57 -7.27 -11.11 -4.18
N ASN A 58 -7.66 -9.83 -4.26
CA ASN A 58 -8.70 -9.32 -3.37
C ASN A 58 -10.06 -9.98 -3.66
N ARG A 59 -11.14 -9.53 -3.02
CA ARG A 59 -12.47 -10.15 -3.17
C ARG A 59 -13.44 -9.34 -4.02
N ARG A 60 -12.93 -8.53 -4.96
CA ARG A 60 -13.76 -7.84 -5.96
C ARG A 60 -14.53 -8.85 -6.79
N ARG A 61 -15.86 -8.70 -6.84
CA ARG A 61 -16.73 -9.54 -7.66
C ARG A 61 -16.51 -9.31 -9.15
N PHE A 62 -16.83 -10.32 -9.96
CA PHE A 62 -16.88 -10.15 -11.40
C PHE A 62 -17.89 -9.07 -11.81
N SER A 63 -17.56 -8.35 -12.86
CA SER A 63 -18.55 -7.54 -13.57
C SER A 63 -19.54 -8.45 -14.31
N SER A 64 -20.72 -7.90 -14.62
CA SER A 64 -21.76 -8.63 -15.35
C SER A 64 -21.30 -9.08 -16.75
N GLU A 65 -20.39 -8.33 -17.37
CA GLU A 65 -19.90 -8.57 -18.73
C GLU A 65 -18.54 -9.27 -18.77
N GLY A 66 -17.75 -9.17 -17.69
CA GLY A 66 -16.39 -9.68 -17.62
C GLY A 66 -16.27 -11.11 -17.09
N ARG A 67 -17.32 -11.68 -16.47
CA ARG A 67 -17.25 -13.02 -15.85
C ARG A 67 -16.98 -14.12 -16.89
N PRO A 68 -15.87 -14.87 -16.78
CA PRO A 68 -15.65 -16.04 -17.63
C PRO A 68 -16.70 -17.14 -17.40
N ALA A 69 -17.09 -17.84 -18.47
CA ALA A 69 -18.15 -18.87 -18.43
C ALA A 69 -17.90 -20.00 -17.42
N HIS A 70 -16.63 -20.32 -17.14
CA HIS A 70 -16.24 -21.36 -16.19
C HIS A 70 -15.62 -20.80 -14.90
N ALA A 71 -15.74 -19.50 -14.67
CA ALA A 71 -15.15 -18.88 -13.50
C ALA A 71 -15.90 -19.26 -12.22
N LYS A 72 -15.12 -19.73 -11.26
CA LYS A 72 -15.52 -20.06 -9.91
C LYS A 72 -15.45 -18.82 -9.02
N LEU A 73 -15.98 -18.91 -7.81
CA LEU A 73 -15.97 -17.78 -6.87
C LEU A 73 -14.55 -17.45 -6.41
N GLU A 74 -13.66 -18.43 -6.33
CA GLU A 74 -12.24 -18.24 -6.03
C GLU A 74 -11.50 -17.42 -7.09
N ASP A 75 -11.98 -17.45 -8.35
CA ASP A 75 -11.37 -16.73 -9.48
C ASP A 75 -11.73 -15.22 -9.47
N GLU A 76 -12.66 -14.80 -8.61
CA GLU A 76 -12.95 -13.38 -8.36
C GLU A 76 -11.72 -12.65 -7.82
N GLY A 77 -11.72 -11.33 -8.02
CA GLY A 77 -10.71 -10.44 -7.47
C GLY A 77 -9.73 -9.90 -8.48
N VAL A 78 -9.04 -8.86 -8.02
CA VAL A 78 -7.94 -8.18 -8.68
C VAL A 78 -6.63 -8.51 -7.96
N ASP A 79 -5.59 -8.75 -8.75
CA ASP A 79 -4.22 -8.82 -8.26
C ASP A 79 -3.74 -7.42 -7.88
N LEU A 80 -3.72 -7.14 -6.57
CA LEU A 80 -3.27 -5.85 -6.04
C LEU A 80 -1.82 -5.53 -6.48
N ASN A 81 -0.96 -6.52 -6.69
CA ASN A 81 0.42 -6.33 -7.14
C ASN A 81 0.55 -6.12 -8.67
N ARG A 82 -0.57 -5.99 -9.38
CA ARG A 82 -0.69 -5.55 -10.78
C ARG A 82 -1.54 -4.29 -10.92
N ASN A 83 -2.17 -3.81 -9.83
CA ASN A 83 -3.11 -2.69 -9.85
C ASN A 83 -2.44 -1.32 -9.63
N TYR A 84 -1.12 -1.21 -9.83
CA TYR A 84 -0.37 0.06 -9.73
C TYR A 84 -0.16 0.69 -11.12
N ALA A 85 -0.07 2.03 -11.19
CA ALA A 85 -0.02 2.75 -12.47
C ALA A 85 1.25 2.55 -13.29
N PHE A 86 2.39 2.26 -12.66
CA PHE A 86 3.64 2.11 -13.39
C PHE A 86 3.60 0.85 -14.24
N HIS A 87 3.61 1.03 -15.56
CA HIS A 87 3.57 -0.06 -16.55
C HIS A 87 2.33 -0.97 -16.43
N PHE A 88 1.19 -0.38 -16.07
CA PHE A 88 -0.10 -1.08 -15.92
C PHE A 88 -0.54 -1.76 -17.22
N LEU A 89 -1.05 -2.99 -17.10
CA LEU A 89 -1.51 -3.79 -18.24
C LEU A 89 -3.04 -3.89 -18.26
N LEU A 90 -3.68 -3.13 -19.14
CA LEU A 90 -5.14 -3.12 -19.29
C LEU A 90 -5.70 -4.38 -19.96
N ALA A 91 -4.89 -5.10 -20.73
CA ALA A 91 -5.35 -6.21 -21.58
C ALA A 91 -5.67 -7.52 -20.85
N GLN A 92 -5.63 -7.54 -19.50
CA GLN A 92 -5.92 -8.74 -18.72
C GLN A 92 -7.43 -8.88 -18.51
N SER A 93 -7.98 -10.07 -18.79
CA SER A 93 -9.39 -10.36 -18.56
C SER A 93 -9.66 -10.67 -17.10
N GLU A 94 -10.88 -10.38 -16.65
CA GLU A 94 -11.39 -10.88 -15.37
C GLU A 94 -11.25 -12.40 -15.28
N GLY A 95 -10.94 -12.90 -14.08
CA GLY A 95 -10.69 -14.32 -13.83
C GLY A 95 -9.27 -14.77 -14.12
N SER A 96 -8.45 -13.97 -14.82
CA SER A 96 -7.01 -14.20 -14.92
C SER A 96 -6.36 -14.08 -13.53
N ASP A 97 -5.29 -14.85 -13.32
CA ASP A 97 -4.46 -14.74 -12.11
C ASP A 97 -3.81 -13.36 -12.05
N ASP A 98 -3.28 -12.84 -13.15
CA ASP A 98 -2.62 -11.53 -13.23
C ASP A 98 -3.59 -10.37 -13.52
N TYR A 99 -4.90 -10.56 -13.32
CA TYR A 99 -5.89 -9.51 -13.58
C TYR A 99 -5.63 -8.28 -12.69
N GLY A 100 -5.10 -7.22 -13.30
CA GLY A 100 -4.74 -5.98 -12.61
C GLY A 100 -5.90 -5.03 -12.34
N GLY A 101 -7.14 -5.38 -12.72
CA GLY A 101 -8.32 -4.52 -12.58
C GLY A 101 -8.61 -3.68 -13.83
N PRO A 102 -9.72 -2.92 -13.82
CA PRO A 102 -10.16 -2.14 -14.99
C PRO A 102 -9.30 -0.90 -15.28
N PHE A 103 -8.57 -0.38 -14.28
CA PHE A 103 -7.65 0.75 -14.42
C PHE A 103 -6.70 0.79 -13.21
N PRO A 104 -5.56 1.52 -13.28
CA PRO A 104 -4.66 1.65 -12.13
C PRO A 104 -5.35 2.19 -10.89
N PHE A 105 -5.07 1.59 -9.74
CA PHE A 105 -5.66 1.97 -8.45
C PHE A 105 -7.19 1.87 -8.42
N SER A 106 -7.76 0.96 -9.20
CA SER A 106 -9.21 0.67 -9.18
C SER A 106 -9.68 0.04 -7.87
N GLU A 107 -8.76 -0.54 -7.10
CA GLU A 107 -9.05 -1.24 -5.86
C GLU A 107 -8.82 -0.32 -4.65
N PRO A 108 -9.73 -0.31 -3.66
CA PRO A 108 -9.61 0.57 -2.50
C PRO A 108 -8.30 0.34 -1.72
N GLU A 109 -7.78 -0.88 -1.72
CA GLU A 109 -6.54 -1.26 -1.05
C GLU A 109 -5.33 -0.54 -1.66
N THR A 110 -5.16 -0.60 -2.99
CA THR A 110 -4.04 0.08 -3.66
C THR A 110 -4.25 1.60 -3.71
N ALA A 111 -5.50 2.06 -3.83
CA ALA A 111 -5.83 3.48 -3.74
C ALA A 111 -5.47 4.07 -2.36
N ALA A 112 -5.65 3.31 -1.27
CA ALA A 112 -5.25 3.72 0.06
C ALA A 112 -3.72 3.86 0.19
N VAL A 113 -2.94 2.93 -0.39
CA VAL A 113 -1.47 3.04 -0.42
C VAL A 113 -1.02 4.26 -1.22
N LYS A 114 -1.63 4.50 -2.40
CA LYS A 114 -1.38 5.70 -3.19
C LYS A 114 -1.67 6.96 -2.39
N PHE A 115 -2.82 7.01 -1.73
CA PHE A 115 -3.22 8.13 -0.90
C PHE A 115 -2.21 8.39 0.21
N LEU A 116 -1.80 7.35 0.95
CA LEU A 116 -0.80 7.44 2.00
C LEU A 116 0.51 8.08 1.48
N VAL A 117 1.04 7.56 0.38
CA VAL A 117 2.30 8.05 -0.21
C VAL A 117 2.17 9.49 -0.69
N GLU A 118 1.06 9.84 -1.34
CA GLU A 118 0.84 11.19 -1.87
C GLU A 118 0.58 12.24 -0.79
N GLN A 119 -0.11 11.87 0.30
CA GLN A 119 -0.31 12.77 1.43
C GLN A 119 1.02 13.05 2.13
N TYR A 120 1.82 12.01 2.37
CA TYR A 120 3.14 12.14 2.99
C TYR A 120 4.05 13.08 2.17
N GLN A 121 3.97 13.03 0.84
CA GLN A 121 4.75 13.92 -0.03
C GLN A 121 4.30 15.40 -0.02
N ARG A 122 3.01 15.69 0.17
CA ARG A 122 2.49 17.07 0.09
C ARG A 122 2.80 17.89 1.32
N SER A 123 2.82 17.28 2.50
CA SER A 123 3.17 17.95 3.75
C SER A 123 4.65 18.36 3.84
N SER A 124 5.52 17.79 3.00
CA SER A 124 6.92 18.23 2.91
C SER A 124 7.14 19.49 2.05
N GLN A 125 6.12 20.05 1.39
CA GLN A 125 6.22 21.30 0.65
C GLN A 125 5.64 22.47 1.46
N PRO A 126 6.33 23.63 1.56
CA PRO A 126 5.79 24.79 2.25
C PRO A 126 4.53 25.28 1.53
N THR A 127 3.40 25.31 2.25
CA THR A 127 2.13 25.82 1.74
C THR A 127 2.22 27.35 1.54
N PRO A 128 1.91 27.90 0.35
CA PRO A 128 1.69 29.33 0.22
C PRO A 128 0.41 29.73 0.97
N SER A 129 0.48 30.80 1.74
CA SER A 129 -0.61 31.28 2.60
C SER A 129 -1.87 31.63 1.79
N PRO A 130 -3.07 31.22 2.24
CA PRO A 130 -4.31 31.62 1.59
C PRO A 130 -4.62 33.10 1.88
N PRO A 131 -5.17 33.86 0.92
CA PRO A 131 -5.68 35.20 1.18
C PRO A 131 -6.95 35.10 2.05
N ALA A 132 -7.01 35.92 3.10
CA ALA A 132 -8.12 35.96 4.04
C ALA A 132 -9.39 36.56 3.42
N SER A 133 -10.55 35.93 3.65
CA SER A 133 -11.89 36.54 3.51
C SER A 133 -13.01 35.58 3.99
N PRO A 134 -14.22 36.09 4.35
CA PRO A 134 -14.83 35.83 5.64
C PRO A 134 -16.02 34.85 5.63
N SER A 135 -16.44 34.53 6.86
CA SER A 135 -17.49 33.61 7.30
C SER A 135 -18.89 33.78 6.71
N SER A 136 -19.58 32.67 6.45
CA SER A 136 -21.01 32.48 6.78
C SER A 136 -21.39 31.00 6.77
N ALA A 137 -22.17 30.59 7.77
CA ALA A 137 -22.54 29.21 8.08
C ALA A 137 -23.81 28.71 7.37
N SER A 138 -24.00 27.38 7.42
CA SER A 138 -25.25 26.61 7.60
C SER A 138 -25.56 25.59 6.51
N SER A 139 -25.59 24.29 6.86
CA SER A 139 -26.84 23.50 6.85
C SER A 139 -26.65 22.02 7.25
N SER A 140 -27.46 21.62 8.24
CA SER A 140 -28.11 20.32 8.48
C SER A 140 -27.30 19.01 8.64
N GLU A 141 -27.45 18.44 9.84
CA GLU A 141 -27.35 17.01 10.15
C GLU A 141 -28.34 16.19 9.30
N LEU A 142 -27.85 15.27 8.45
CA LEU A 142 -28.53 13.99 8.14
C LEU A 142 -27.66 13.04 7.28
N HIS A 143 -26.75 12.26 7.89
CA HIS A 143 -26.45 10.85 7.57
C HIS A 143 -25.20 10.38 8.34
N ARG A 144 -25.41 9.61 9.41
CA ARG A 144 -24.36 8.74 9.97
C ARG A 144 -24.33 7.47 9.12
N MET A 145 -23.47 7.46 8.11
CA MET A 145 -22.93 6.24 7.49
C MET A 145 -21.54 6.61 6.97
N ILE A 146 -20.56 5.80 7.34
CA ILE A 146 -19.11 5.93 7.12
C ILE A 146 -18.76 6.84 5.93
N ASP A 147 -18.12 7.96 6.24
CA ASP A 147 -17.60 8.90 5.25
C ASP A 147 -16.33 8.30 4.61
N PHE A 148 -16.45 7.92 3.34
CA PHE A 148 -15.34 7.48 2.50
C PHE A 148 -14.64 8.66 1.80
N SER A 149 -14.99 9.90 2.15
CA SER A 149 -14.22 11.06 1.72
C SER A 149 -12.79 10.96 2.25
N PRO A 150 -11.79 11.49 1.53
CA PRO A 150 -10.43 11.54 2.02
C PRO A 150 -10.42 12.16 3.43
N PRO A 151 -9.73 11.56 4.42
CA PRO A 151 -9.68 12.13 5.76
C PRO A 151 -9.15 13.57 5.67
N GLN A 152 -9.81 14.49 6.40
CA GLN A 152 -9.36 15.88 6.47
C GLN A 152 -7.92 15.94 7.00
N SER A 153 -7.16 16.95 6.56
CA SER A 153 -5.79 17.18 7.02
C SER A 153 -5.76 17.27 8.54
N SER A 154 -5.11 16.29 9.18
CA SER A 154 -4.85 16.27 10.62
C SER A 154 -3.56 17.02 10.91
N SER A 155 -3.46 17.69 12.07
CA SER A 155 -2.20 18.26 12.55
C SER A 155 -1.09 17.22 12.76
N PHE A 156 -1.45 15.94 12.85
CA PHE A 156 -0.51 14.81 12.79
C PHE A 156 0.28 14.76 11.47
N LEU A 157 -0.28 15.30 10.38
CA LEU A 157 0.31 15.25 9.04
C LEU A 157 1.17 16.48 8.71
N GLU A 158 1.25 17.48 9.60
CA GLU A 158 1.88 18.78 9.31
C GLU A 158 3.42 18.75 9.36
N ASP A 159 4.02 17.72 9.97
CA ASP A 159 5.49 17.57 10.13
C ASP A 159 6.09 16.38 9.36
N LEU A 160 5.48 15.97 8.24
CA LEU A 160 5.89 14.72 7.58
C LEU A 160 6.95 14.89 6.47
N GLY A 161 7.94 13.99 6.48
CA GLY A 161 9.04 13.91 5.52
C GLY A 161 8.68 13.22 4.19
N ARG A 162 9.65 12.63 3.49
CA ARG A 162 9.45 11.83 2.26
C ARG A 162 9.80 10.36 2.51
N PHE A 163 9.02 9.42 1.95
CA PHE A 163 9.41 8.02 1.95
C PHE A 163 10.69 7.83 1.12
N GLU A 164 11.79 7.47 1.79
CA GLU A 164 13.08 7.20 1.12
C GLU A 164 13.24 5.72 0.75
N VAL A 165 12.66 4.81 1.55
CA VAL A 165 12.74 3.36 1.37
C VAL A 165 11.36 2.74 1.56
N ALA A 166 11.01 1.77 0.73
CA ALA A 166 9.81 0.96 0.87
C ALA A 166 10.16 -0.52 0.71
N LEU A 167 9.65 -1.35 1.62
CA LEU A 167 9.79 -2.80 1.59
C LEU A 167 8.41 -3.43 1.44
N ASN A 168 8.28 -4.38 0.52
CA ASN A 168 7.05 -5.12 0.29
C ASN A 168 7.32 -6.62 0.41
N PHE A 169 6.72 -7.27 1.40
CA PHE A 169 7.02 -8.66 1.75
C PHE A 169 6.08 -9.63 1.04
N HIS A 170 6.63 -10.52 0.22
CA HIS A 170 5.91 -11.60 -0.46
C HIS A 170 6.53 -12.95 -0.12
N THR A 171 5.80 -14.03 -0.37
CA THR A 171 6.30 -15.41 -0.30
C THR A 171 5.80 -16.21 -1.49
N TYR A 172 6.54 -17.19 -2.03
CA TYR A 172 7.79 -17.78 -1.53
C TYR A 172 9.00 -17.41 -2.41
N GLY A 173 10.17 -17.88 -2.00
CA GLY A 173 11.45 -17.63 -2.68
C GLY A 173 12.33 -16.74 -1.81
N GLU A 174 13.51 -17.25 -1.45
CA GLU A 174 14.51 -16.50 -0.67
C GLU A 174 15.21 -15.49 -1.59
N VAL A 175 14.47 -14.50 -2.07
CA VAL A 175 14.93 -13.56 -3.11
C VAL A 175 14.73 -12.11 -2.70
N TRP A 176 15.75 -11.29 -2.97
CA TRP A 176 15.65 -9.84 -2.97
C TRP A 176 15.37 -9.36 -4.39
N THR A 177 14.28 -8.64 -4.58
CA THR A 177 13.93 -8.04 -5.87
C THR A 177 14.08 -6.52 -5.79
N ARG A 178 14.57 -5.93 -6.87
CA ARG A 178 14.67 -4.47 -7.04
C ARG A 178 13.98 -4.04 -8.33
N PRO A 179 13.41 -2.83 -8.40
CA PRO A 179 12.85 -2.33 -9.65
C PRO A 179 13.93 -2.21 -10.74
N PHE A 180 13.56 -2.28 -12.02
CA PHE A 180 12.21 -2.49 -12.54
C PHE A 180 11.98 -3.94 -12.97
N ASN A 181 10.85 -4.54 -12.55
CA ASN A 181 10.51 -5.90 -12.95
C ASN A 181 10.07 -6.00 -14.43
N CYS A 182 9.36 -4.99 -14.94
CA CYS A 182 8.91 -4.94 -16.34
C CYS A 182 10.05 -4.72 -17.34
N CYS A 183 11.11 -4.06 -16.89
CA CYS A 183 11.95 -3.24 -17.75
C CYS A 183 13.41 -3.30 -17.25
N LYS A 184 14.03 -4.48 -17.35
CA LYS A 184 15.34 -4.78 -16.74
C LYS A 184 16.47 -3.87 -17.21
N GLU A 185 16.35 -3.31 -18.42
CA GLU A 185 17.34 -2.41 -19.01
C GLU A 185 17.16 -0.95 -18.61
N MET A 186 16.01 -0.60 -18.00
CA MET A 186 15.76 0.77 -17.57
C MET A 186 16.61 1.09 -16.34
N PRO A 187 17.49 2.11 -16.39
CA PRO A 187 18.32 2.46 -15.26
C PRO A 187 17.46 3.05 -14.13
N LEU A 188 17.74 2.64 -12.89
CA LEU A 188 17.16 3.27 -11.71
C LEU A 188 17.61 4.74 -11.62
N PRO A 189 16.79 5.66 -11.12
CA PRO A 189 17.24 7.00 -10.77
C PRO A 189 18.41 6.94 -9.77
N ARG A 190 19.37 7.87 -9.87
CA ARG A 190 20.57 7.90 -9.01
C ARG A 190 20.26 7.85 -7.51
N TRP A 191 19.18 8.52 -7.08
CA TRP A 191 18.77 8.52 -5.68
C TRP A 191 18.32 7.13 -5.21
N ALA A 192 17.66 6.35 -6.09
CA ALA A 192 17.18 5.01 -5.79
C ALA A 192 18.30 3.96 -5.89
N GLN A 193 19.27 4.15 -6.80
CA GLN A 193 20.44 3.27 -6.93
C GLN A 193 21.19 3.12 -5.61
N ARG A 194 21.44 4.23 -4.90
CA ARG A 194 22.15 4.24 -3.61
C ARG A 194 21.51 3.33 -2.57
N ALA A 195 20.18 3.33 -2.48
CA ALA A 195 19.46 2.48 -1.53
C ALA A 195 19.65 0.97 -1.78
N PHE A 196 19.94 0.56 -3.02
CA PHE A 196 20.17 -0.85 -3.37
C PHE A 196 21.66 -1.23 -3.36
N GLU A 197 22.57 -0.28 -3.57
CA GLU A 197 24.01 -0.50 -3.43
C GLU A 197 24.39 -0.85 -1.98
N GLU A 198 23.75 -0.20 -1.01
CA GLU A 198 23.93 -0.49 0.43
C GLU A 198 23.43 -1.90 0.84
N LEU A 199 22.50 -2.48 0.08
CA LEU A 199 21.93 -3.81 0.34
C LEU A 199 22.73 -4.96 -0.30
N GLN A 200 23.75 -4.65 -1.11
CA GLN A 200 24.64 -5.67 -1.67
C GLN A 200 25.69 -6.07 -0.64
N VAL A 201 25.32 -6.98 0.27
CA VAL A 201 26.26 -7.81 1.06
C VAL A 201 26.46 -9.13 0.34
#